data_AF-A0A7X6TU43-F1
#
_entry.id   AF-A0A7X6TU43-F1
#
_cell.length_a   1.000
_cell.length_b   1.000
_cell.length_c   1.000
_cell.angle_alpha   90.00
_cell.angle_beta   90.00
_cell.angle_gamma   90.00
#
_symmetry.space_group_name_H-M   'P 1'
#
loop_
_entity.id
_entity.type
_entity.pdbx_description
1 polymer ?
#
loop_
_entity_poly.entity_id
_entity_poly.type
_entity_poly.pdbx_seq_one_letter_code
_entity_poly.pdbx_strand_id
1 'polypeptide(L)' 'NVDLNSIKINMIFFTINKENFNEDHFLKHLQNRNILINGHDQNLYRFVVHNYIDKERISYVIEVLEEYFS' A
#
# COMPACT_ATOMS: atom_id res chain seq x y z
N ASN A 1 -25.81 -15.48 2.27
CA ASN A 1 -25.57 -14.63 1.08
C ASN A 1 -24.81 -13.40 1.54
N VAL A 2 -23.52 -13.33 1.22
CA VAL A 2 -22.67 -12.15 1.51
C VAL A 2 -22.61 -11.34 0.22
N ASP A 3 -23.11 -10.11 0.25
CA ASP A 3 -23.00 -9.18 -0.88
C ASP A 3 -21.59 -8.58 -0.89
N LEU A 4 -20.73 -9.10 -1.77
CA LEU A 4 -19.34 -8.67 -1.90
C LEU A 4 -19.23 -7.20 -2.34
N ASN A 5 -20.27 -6.61 -2.95
CA ASN A 5 -20.28 -5.17 -3.28
C ASN A 5 -20.56 -4.27 -2.07
N SER A 6 -21.09 -4.84 -0.98
CA SER A 6 -21.34 -4.12 0.29
C SER A 6 -20.08 -4.03 1.18
N ILE A 7 -19.07 -4.86 0.90
CA ILE A 7 -17.81 -4.87 1.64
C ILE A 7 -16.89 -3.81 1.03
N LYS A 8 -17.14 -2.54 1.38
CA LYS A 8 -16.17 -1.47 1.15
C LYS A 8 -15.06 -1.59 2.19
N ILE A 9 -14.15 -2.53 1.98
CA ILE A 9 -12.95 -2.59 2.79
C ILE A 9 -12.05 -1.42 2.43
N ASN A 10 -11.72 -0.68 3.47
CA ASN A 10 -10.75 0.41 3.50
C ASN A 10 -9.32 -0.14 3.44
N MET A 11 -9.07 -1.17 2.62
CA MET A 11 -7.79 -1.86 2.55
C MET A 11 -7.47 -2.26 1.12
N ILE A 12 -6.26 -1.93 0.66
CA ILE A 12 -5.68 -2.41 -0.59
C ILE A 12 -4.66 -3.48 -0.24
N PHE A 13 -4.78 -4.64 -0.87
CA PHE A 13 -3.85 -5.75 -0.75
C PHE A 13 -3.03 -5.85 -2.03
N PHE A 14 -1.71 -5.96 -1.92
CA PHE A 14 -0.85 -6.11 -3.09
C PHE A 14 0.38 -6.96 -2.78
N THR A 15 0.96 -7.54 -3.83
CA THR A 15 2.23 -8.28 -3.78
C THR A 15 3.24 -7.58 -4.69
N ILE A 16 4.53 -7.70 -4.38
CA ILE A 16 5.60 -7.16 -5.21
C ILE A 16 6.42 -8.32 -5.73
N ASN A 17 6.29 -8.59 -7.03
CA ASN A 17 7.00 -9.65 -7.73
C ASN A 17 8.17 -9.06 -8.53
N LYS A 18 9.25 -8.69 -7.83
CA LYS A 18 10.46 -8.15 -8.44
C LYS A 18 11.68 -8.91 -7.91
N GLU A 19 12.54 -9.37 -8.82
CA GLU A 19 13.78 -10.05 -8.45
C GLU A 19 14.70 -9.10 -7.66
N ASN A 20 15.35 -9.61 -6.62
CA ASN A 20 16.20 -8.83 -5.70
C ASN A 20 15.48 -7.64 -5.04
N PHE A 21 14.15 -7.72 -4.88
CA PHE A 21 13.41 -6.70 -4.14
C PHE A 21 13.85 -6.65 -2.67
N ASN A 22 14.31 -5.48 -2.23
CA ASN A 22 14.66 -5.23 -0.85
C ASN A 22 13.49 -4.57 -0.12
N GLU A 23 12.78 -5.37 0.67
CA GLU A 23 11.62 -4.91 1.42
C GLU A 23 11.96 -3.87 2.48
N ASP A 24 13.02 -4.07 3.26
CA ASP A 24 13.40 -3.12 4.31
C ASP A 24 13.67 -1.73 3.73
N HIS A 25 14.31 -1.69 2.55
CA HIS A 25 14.53 -0.46 1.81
C HIS A 25 13.20 0.17 1.36
N PHE A 26 12.27 -0.62 0.85
CA PHE A 26 10.93 -0.15 0.45
C PHE A 26 10.12 0.40 1.63
N LEU A 27 10.05 -0.34 2.74
CA LEU A 27 9.35 0.10 3.94
C LEU A 27 9.96 1.39 4.50
N LYS A 28 11.29 1.49 4.52
CA LYS A 28 11.99 2.70 4.94
C LYS A 28 11.73 3.88 4.00
N HIS A 29 11.67 3.64 2.69
CA HIS A 29 11.32 4.66 1.70
C HIS A 29 9.91 5.23 1.96
N LEU A 30 8.92 4.37 2.18
CA LEU A 30 7.55 4.78 2.51
C LEU A 30 7.49 5.54 3.84
N GLN A 31 8.16 5.04 4.88
CA GLN A 31 8.21 5.69 6.18
C GLN A 31 8.80 7.11 6.10
N ASN A 32 9.88 7.30 5.34
CA ASN A 32 10.49 8.62 5.10
C ASN A 32 9.53 9.60 4.39
N ARG A 33 8.52 9.09 3.69
CA ARG A 33 7.46 9.86 3.03
C ARG A 33 6.16 9.94 3.85
N ASN A 34 6.22 9.61 5.14
CA ASN A 34 5.07 9.57 6.07
C ASN A 34 3.97 8.59 5.65
N ILE A 35 4.33 7.54 4.91
CA ILE A 35 3.42 6.45 4.52
C ILE A 35 3.76 5.24 5.39
N LEU A 36 2.84 4.93 6.30
CA LEU A 36 2.93 3.74 7.15
C LEU A 36 2.08 2.63 6.54
N ILE A 37 2.75 1.55 6.14
CA ILE A 37 2.10 0.30 5.79
C ILE A 37 2.47 -0.75 6.82
N ASN A 38 1.56 -1.70 7.04
CA ASN A 38 1.93 -2.90 7.77
C ASN A 38 2.90 -3.71 6.89
N GLY A 39 3.93 -4.29 7.51
CA GLY A 39 4.77 -5.30 6.85
C GLY A 39 3.91 -6.43 6.28
N HIS A 40 4.47 -7.19 5.34
CA HIS A 40 3.71 -8.25 4.70
C HIS A 40 3.41 -9.41 5.66
N ASP A 41 2.31 -10.11 5.39
CA ASP A 41 2.09 -11.48 5.86
C ASP A 41 2.07 -12.36 4.62
N GLN A 42 2.93 -13.38 4.56
CA GLN A 42 3.05 -14.27 3.39
C GLN A 42 3.18 -13.53 2.02
N ASN A 43 4.07 -12.55 1.91
CA ASN A 43 4.27 -11.65 0.75
C ASN A 43 3.09 -10.73 0.39
N LEU A 44 2.07 -10.64 1.24
CA LEU A 44 0.91 -9.77 1.03
C LEU A 44 1.02 -8.49 1.86
N TYR A 45 1.21 -7.36 1.19
CA TYR A 45 1.17 -6.04 1.81
C TYR A 45 -0.26 -5.58 2.01
N ARG A 46 -0.48 -4.82 3.09
CA ARG A 46 -1.78 -4.23 3.43
C ARG A 46 -1.65 -2.73 3.59
N PHE A 47 -2.30 -2.01 2.69
CA PHE A 47 -2.46 -0.57 2.78
C PHE A 47 -3.85 -0.25 3.32
N VAL A 48 -3.94 0.31 4.52
CA VAL A 48 -5.23 0.65 5.15
C VAL A 48 -5.59 2.09 4.77
N VAL A 49 -6.67 2.25 3.99
CA VAL A 49 -7.26 3.52 3.57
C VAL A 49 -8.47 3.85 4.45
N HIS A 50 -8.31 4.51 5.60
CA HIS A 50 -9.47 4.90 6.42
C HIS A 50 -10.24 6.10 5.84
N ASN A 51 -11.44 6.39 6.35
CA ASN A 51 -12.33 7.49 5.91
C ASN A 51 -11.73 8.92 5.97
N TYR A 52 -10.49 9.06 6.44
CA TYR A 52 -9.75 10.34 6.47
C TYR A 52 -8.62 10.39 5.43
N ILE A 53 -8.54 9.39 4.55
CA ILE A 53 -7.68 9.44 3.37
C ILE A 53 -8.54 9.95 2.22
N ASP A 54 -8.23 11.15 1.76
CA ASP A 54 -8.84 11.76 0.59
C ASP A 54 -8.15 11.30 -0.71
N LYS A 55 -8.70 11.74 -1.84
CA LYS A 55 -8.17 11.43 -3.17
C LYS A 55 -6.73 11.93 -3.35
N GLU A 56 -6.39 13.08 -2.76
CA GLU A 56 -5.05 13.68 -2.89
C GLU A 56 -4.00 12.82 -2.21
N ARG A 57 -4.29 12.31 -1.01
CA ARG A 57 -3.42 11.37 -0.30
C ARG A 57 -3.26 10.05 -1.06
N ILE A 58 -4.31 9.55 -1.71
CA ILE A 58 -4.21 8.36 -2.56
C ILE A 58 -3.30 8.66 -3.77
N SER A 59 -3.49 9.79 -4.43
CA SER A 59 -2.64 10.22 -5.54
C SER A 59 -1.17 10.34 -5.12
N TYR A 60 -0.90 10.90 -3.95
CA TYR A 60 0.45 10.98 -3.39
C TYR A 60 1.08 9.59 -3.16
N VAL A 61 0.32 8.64 -2.62
CA VAL A 61 0.81 7.28 -2.43
C VAL A 61 1.16 6.63 -3.78
N ILE A 62 0.30 6.81 -4.80
CA ILE A 62 0.56 6.29 -6.15
C ILE A 62 1.84 6.89 -6.72
N GLU A 63 2.02 8.22 -6.62
CA GLU A 63 3.21 8.92 -7.10
C GLU A 63 4.49 8.40 -6.41
N VAL A 64 4.47 8.21 -5.09
CA VAL A 64 5.61 7.65 -4.35
C VAL A 64 5.93 6.22 -4.80
N LEU A 65 4.91 5.40 -5.10
CA LEU A 65 5.12 4.04 -5.62
C LEU A 65 5.70 4.07 -7.04
N GLU A 66 5.18 4.92 -7.92
CA GLU A 66 5.70 5.10 -9.28
C GLU A 66 7.17 5.58 -9.26
N GLU A 67 7.51 6.54 -8.39
CA GLU A 67 8.89 7.02 -8.19
C GLU A 67 9.81 5.89 -7.75
N TYR A 68 9.36 5.02 -6.84
CA TYR A 68 10.17 3.94 -6.29
C TYR A 68 10.43 2.81 -7.31
N PHE A 69 9.45 2.52 -8.17
CA PHE A 69 9.50 1.38 -9.10
C PHE A 69 9.94 1.72 -10.52
N SER A 70 10.06 3.01 -10.87
CA SER A 70 10.67 3.49 -12.11
C SER A 70 12.15 3.10 -12.22
#